data_AF-A0A914F1Q2-F1
#
_entry.id   AF-A0A914F1Q2-F1
#
_cell.length_a   1.000
_cell.length_b   1.000
_cell.length_c   1.000
_cell.angle_alpha   90.00
_cell.angle_beta   90.00
_cell.angle_gamma   90.00
#
_symmetry.space_group_name_H-M   'P 1'
#
loop_
_entity.id
_entity.type
_entity.pdbx_description
1 polymer ?
#
loop_
_entity_poly.entity_id
_entity_poly.type
_entity_poly.pdbx_seq_one_letter_code
_entity_poly.pdbx_strand_id
1 'polypeptide(L)'
;MKLKASTWWLCCVLLLMLTIFDVESQSLKCSDGEVLRMVDCPRTCQKSKDCSGEKTKKCICRGSLLRDESSGKCVQPQDCPLT
;
A
#
# COMPACT_ATOMS: atom_id res chain seq x y z
N MET A 1 -39.70 17.18 -42.01
CA MET A 1 -39.29 18.12 -40.93
C MET A 1 -38.13 17.47 -40.18
N LYS A 2 -36.98 18.15 -40.08
CA LYS A 2 -35.70 17.59 -39.57
C LYS A 2 -35.70 17.61 -38.03
N LEU A 3 -35.83 16.46 -37.38
CA LEU A 3 -35.48 16.32 -35.96
C LEU A 3 -33.98 15.98 -35.86
N LYS A 4 -33.11 17.00 -35.85
CA LYS A 4 -31.73 16.87 -35.37
C LYS A 4 -31.73 17.10 -33.85
N ALA A 5 -32.26 16.15 -33.11
CA ALA A 5 -32.25 16.18 -31.66
C ALA A 5 -30.88 15.71 -31.15
N SER A 6 -30.03 16.70 -30.85
CA SER A 6 -29.07 16.72 -29.74
C SER A 6 -28.40 15.40 -29.36
N THR A 7 -27.65 14.81 -30.28
CA THR A 7 -26.67 13.74 -30.00
C THR A 7 -25.52 14.21 -29.09
N TRP A 8 -25.41 15.53 -28.87
CA TRP A 8 -24.33 16.12 -28.06
C TRP A 8 -24.48 15.84 -26.56
N TRP A 9 -25.72 15.78 -26.05
CA TRP A 9 -26.00 15.48 -24.64
C TRP A 9 -25.64 14.04 -24.26
N LEU A 10 -25.92 13.08 -25.16
CA LEU A 10 -25.57 11.68 -24.95
C LEU A 10 -24.06 11.47 -24.88
N CYS A 11 -23.27 12.16 -25.72
CA CYS A 11 -21.80 12.13 -25.63
C CYS A 11 -21.28 12.71 -24.30
N CYS A 12 -21.85 13.81 -23.80
CA CYS A 12 -21.44 14.38 -22.51
C CYS A 12 -21.68 13.43 -21.34
N VAL A 13 -22.84 12.76 -21.32
CA VAL A 13 -23.17 11.79 -20.25
C VAL A 13 -22.29 10.54 -20.35
N LEU A 14 -21.97 10.08 -21.56
CA LEU A 14 -21.07 8.94 -21.77
C LEU A 14 -19.62 9.26 -21.34
N LEU A 15 -19.15 10.49 -21.61
CA LEU A 15 -17.83 10.97 -21.17
C LEU A 15 -17.73 11.11 -19.65
N LEU A 16 -18.80 11.57 -18.97
CA LEU A 16 -18.88 11.65 -17.52
C LEU A 16 -18.87 10.27 -16.83
N MET A 17 -19.46 9.25 -17.45
CA MET A 17 -19.42 7.88 -16.92
C MET A 17 -18.03 7.24 -17.03
N LEU A 18 -17.20 7.66 -18.00
CA LEU A 18 -15.85 7.11 -18.19
C LEU A 18 -14.82 7.63 -17.18
N THR A 19 -15.06 8.77 -16.52
CA THR A 19 -14.10 9.34 -15.56
C THR A 19 -14.28 8.88 -14.11
N ILE A 20 -15.30 8.06 -13.81
CA ILE A 20 -15.62 7.64 -12.42
C ILE A 20 -14.88 6.35 -12.01
N PHE A 21 -14.23 5.65 -12.96
CA PHE A 21 -13.62 4.34 -12.70
C PHE A 21 -12.20 4.36 -12.09
N ASP A 22 -11.58 5.53 -11.90
CA ASP A 22 -10.27 5.65 -11.23
C ASP A 22 -10.37 5.77 -9.70
N VAL A 23 -11.35 5.09 -9.07
CA VAL A 23 -11.12 4.56 -7.70
C VAL A 23 -10.24 3.33 -7.87
N GLU A 24 -9.01 3.58 -8.35
CA GLU A 24 -7.94 2.61 -8.31
C GLU A 24 -7.66 2.41 -6.82
N SER A 25 -8.24 1.32 -6.31
CA SER A 25 -7.95 0.76 -5.01
C SER A 25 -6.43 0.77 -4.89
N GLN A 26 -5.87 1.70 -4.12
CA GLN A 26 -4.46 1.74 -3.77
C GLN A 26 -4.19 0.49 -2.96
N SER A 27 -4.05 -0.63 -3.66
CA SER A 27 -3.62 -1.90 -3.12
C SER A 27 -2.19 -1.64 -2.71
N LEU A 28 -1.97 -1.36 -1.42
CA LEU A 28 -0.67 -1.09 -0.84
C LEU A 28 0.24 -2.27 -1.18
N LYS A 29 1.03 -2.12 -2.25
CA LYS A 29 1.96 -3.13 -2.73
C LYS A 29 3.20 -3.04 -1.86
N CYS A 30 3.43 -4.08 -1.07
CA CYS A 30 4.66 -4.21 -0.29
C CYS A 30 5.82 -4.65 -1.19
N SER A 31 7.04 -4.39 -0.74
CA SER A 31 8.26 -4.78 -1.46
C SER A 31 8.46 -6.30 -1.43
N ASP A 32 9.38 -6.79 -2.25
CA ASP A 32 9.74 -8.21 -2.23
C ASP A 32 10.22 -8.64 -0.83
N GLY A 33 9.73 -9.77 -0.33
CA GLY A 33 9.98 -10.23 1.05
C GLY A 33 9.12 -9.59 2.14
N GLU A 34 8.22 -8.66 1.78
CA GLU A 34 7.26 -8.05 2.71
C GLU A 34 5.83 -8.58 2.52
N VAL A 35 5.01 -8.47 3.56
CA VAL A 35 3.60 -8.82 3.56
C VAL A 35 2.78 -7.76 4.28
N LEU A 36 1.62 -7.45 3.71
CA LEU A 36 0.68 -6.52 4.32
C LEU A 36 -0.04 -7.18 5.50
N ARG A 37 0.20 -6.70 6.72
CA ARG A 37 -0.41 -7.21 7.96
C ARG A 37 -0.86 -6.05 8.85
N MET A 38 -1.89 -6.30 9.67
CA MET A 38 -2.17 -5.41 10.79
C MET A 38 -1.19 -5.72 11.92
N VAL A 39 -0.28 -4.79 12.19
CA VAL A 39 0.67 -4.88 13.28
C VAL A 39 0.67 -3.59 14.07
N ASP A 40 0.87 -3.71 15.36
CA ASP A 40 1.16 -2.58 16.24
C ASP A 40 2.64 -2.21 16.12
N CYS A 41 3.51 -3.21 16.31
CA CYS A 41 4.95 -3.07 16.20
C CYS A 41 5.55 -3.96 15.09
N PRO A 42 6.20 -3.38 14.07
CA PRO A 42 6.99 -4.14 13.12
C PRO A 42 8.26 -4.68 13.80
N ARG A 43 8.73 -5.86 13.35
CA ARG A 43 9.99 -6.43 13.83
C ARG A 43 11.17 -5.80 13.09
N THR A 44 12.02 -5.12 13.82
CA THR A 44 13.19 -4.40 13.32
C THR A 44 14.47 -4.98 13.92
N CYS A 45 15.61 -4.79 13.25
CA CYS A 45 16.93 -5.16 13.78
C CYS A 45 17.26 -4.38 15.06
N GLN A 46 16.86 -3.11 15.11
CA GLN A 46 16.93 -2.34 16.34
C GLN A 46 15.72 -2.68 17.21
N LYS A 47 15.94 -2.79 18.53
CA LYS A 47 14.85 -3.02 19.49
C LYS A 47 13.79 -1.93 19.31
N SER A 48 12.58 -2.33 18.90
CA SER A 48 11.50 -1.41 18.60
C SER A 48 11.23 -0.53 19.82
N LYS A 49 11.44 0.80 19.68
CA LYS A 49 11.12 1.76 20.73
C LYS A 49 9.62 2.01 20.69
N ASP A 50 8.95 1.67 21.78
CA ASP A 50 7.57 2.04 22.12
C ASP A 50 6.51 1.78 21.05
N CYS A 51 5.87 0.63 21.17
CA CYS A 51 4.66 0.32 20.41
C CYS A 51 3.46 0.97 21.11
N SER A 52 2.70 1.83 20.42
CA SER A 52 1.54 2.53 21.01
C SER A 52 0.36 1.62 21.39
N GLY A 53 0.36 0.35 20.98
CA GLY A 53 -0.75 -0.58 21.14
C GLY A 53 -1.79 -0.52 20.01
N GLU A 54 -1.69 0.45 19.10
CA GLU A 54 -2.59 0.62 17.96
C GLU A 54 -2.13 -0.19 16.74
N LYS A 55 -2.93 -1.20 16.37
CA LYS A 55 -2.67 -2.00 15.17
C LYS A 55 -3.02 -1.23 13.91
N THR A 56 -2.01 -0.99 13.09
CA THR A 56 -2.14 -0.32 11.79
C THR A 56 -1.77 -1.27 10.65
N LYS A 57 -2.40 -1.09 9.49
CA LYS A 57 -2.11 -1.92 8.30
C LYS A 57 -0.78 -1.46 7.70
N LYS A 58 0.25 -2.28 7.80
CA LYS A 58 1.63 -1.95 7.39
C LYS A 58 2.26 -3.11 6.63
N CYS A 59 3.20 -2.80 5.74
CA CYS A 59 4.09 -3.78 5.15
C CYS A 59 5.12 -4.20 6.20
N ILE A 60 5.19 -5.51 6.47
CA ILE A 60 6.16 -6.09 7.41
C ILE A 60 6.99 -7.17 6.72
N CYS A 61 8.19 -7.40 7.22
CA CYS A 61 9.01 -8.51 6.76
C CYS A 61 8.32 -9.86 6.98
N ARG A 62 8.37 -10.72 5.96
CA ARG A 62 7.72 -12.04 5.99
C ARG A 62 8.42 -12.97 6.97
N GLY A 63 7.64 -13.71 7.75
CA GLY A 63 8.14 -14.77 8.63
C GLY A 63 8.98 -14.25 9.79
N SER A 64 10.22 -14.72 9.86
CA SER A 64 11.18 -14.41 10.93
C SER A 64 12.19 -13.31 10.55
N LEU A 65 12.04 -12.73 9.36
CA LEU A 65 12.91 -11.66 8.89
C LEU A 65 12.69 -10.39 9.72
N LEU A 66 13.77 -9.65 9.94
CA LEU A 66 13.77 -8.37 10.63
C LEU A 66 14.00 -7.27 9.61
N ARG A 67 13.35 -6.13 9.81
CA ARG A 67 13.62 -4.94 9.00
C ARG A 67 14.90 -4.28 9.49
N ASP A 68 15.90 -4.22 8.62
CA ASP A 68 17.06 -3.39 8.85
C ASP A 68 16.68 -1.92 8.64
N GLU A 69 16.87 -1.09 9.66
CA GLU A 69 16.58 0.35 9.61
C GLU A 69 17.58 1.09 8.70
N SER A 70 18.80 0.55 8.55
CA SER A 70 19.87 1.20 7.77
C SER A 70 19.65 1.05 6.26
N SER A 71 19.32 -0.16 5.79
CA SER A 71 19.06 -0.45 4.38
C SER A 71 17.57 -0.43 4.01
N GLY A 72 16.67 -0.48 5.00
CA GLY A 72 15.23 -0.63 4.80
C GLY A 72 14.78 -2.02 4.38
N LYS A 73 15.69 -3.00 4.27
CA LYS A 73 15.44 -4.34 3.74
C LYS A 73 15.08 -5.35 4.84
N CYS A 74 14.42 -6.43 4.43
CA CYS A 74 14.17 -7.58 5.28
C CYS A 74 15.36 -8.54 5.27
N VAL A 75 16.00 -8.71 6.41
CA VAL A 75 17.21 -9.51 6.59
C VAL A 75 17.02 -10.58 7.65
N GLN A 76 17.89 -11.58 7.71
CA GLN A 76 17.85 -12.55 8.81
C GLN A 76 18.39 -11.89 10.09
N PRO A 77 17.97 -12.36 11.28
CA PRO A 77 18.42 -11.77 12.54
C PRO A 77 19.94 -11.71 12.72
N GLN A 78 20.68 -12.69 12.18
CA GLN A 78 22.14 -12.72 12.20
C GLN A 78 22.81 -11.71 11.25
N ASP A 79 22.07 -11.21 10.26
CA ASP A 79 22.55 -10.21 9.30
C ASP A 79 22.19 -8.79 9.75
N CYS A 80 21.56 -8.65 10.92
CA CYS A 80 21.29 -7.33 11.48
C CYS A 80 22.62 -6.61 11.78
N PRO A 81 22.74 -5.33 11.41
CA PRO A 81 23.94 -4.57 11.72
C PRO A 81 24.12 -4.49 13.24
N LEU A 82 25.30 -4.89 13.72
CA LEU A 82 25.74 -4.67 15.09
C LEU A 82 25.89 -3.15 15.26
N THR A 83 24.82 -2.52 15.75
CA THR A 83 24.77 -1.09 16.06
C THR A 83 25.04 -0.87 17.53
#